data_AF-A0A916QEU8-F1
#
_entry.id   AF-A0A916QEU8-F1
#
_cell.length_a   1.000
_cell.length_b   1.000
_cell.length_c   1.000
_cell.angle_alpha   90.00
_cell.angle_beta   90.00
_cell.angle_gamma   90.00
#
_symmetry.space_group_name_H-M   'P 1'
#
loop_
_entity.id
_entity.type
_entity.pdbx_description
1 polymer ?
#
loop_
_entity_poly.entity_id
_entity_poly.type
_entity_poly.pdbx_seq_one_letter_code
_entity_poly.pdbx_strand_id
1 'polypeptide(L)'
;MSKVTVLNFDHALRPQNYWQQPAVEWIDLTDLNRTNGYCAMESLEMIRRRLQGRKNRGVTLIGRGSYHYVSYVLISEIKRPFTLLLFDHHPDMMEAPGPDHISCGSWVLQAMQDLPNLRKVILIGAADRWAEEIPLSFRNRVKVYPESVLQEGLDGRELAEEIRTDLVYISVDKDVLDRREAVTDWDQGSMAVQQVIDLCETATEDHQVIGGDLCGEQPVSPVLACQPASRQGILLNERANIRIAKAILHRMKQQSASKVS
;
A
#
# COMPACT_ATOMS: atom_id res chain seq x y z
N MET A 1 0.29 4.57 19.96
CA MET A 1 0.01 4.25 18.55
C MET A 1 -1.44 4.58 18.24
N SER A 2 -1.74 5.83 17.87
CA SER A 2 -3.12 6.35 17.81
C SER A 2 -3.54 6.81 16.40
N LYS A 3 -3.06 6.14 15.34
CA LYS A 3 -3.37 6.51 13.95
C LYS A 3 -3.40 5.32 12.98
N VAL A 4 -3.83 4.13 13.43
CA VAL A 4 -3.97 2.95 12.56
C VAL A 4 -5.45 2.62 12.36
N THR A 5 -5.82 2.40 11.10
CA THR A 5 -7.13 1.86 10.70
C THR A 5 -6.94 0.49 10.07
N VAL A 6 -7.82 -0.45 10.36
CA VAL A 6 -7.86 -1.79 9.76
C VAL A 6 -9.17 -1.96 9.03
N LEU A 7 -9.10 -2.39 7.78
CA LEU A 7 -10.25 -2.74 6.97
C LEU A 7 -10.48 -4.24 7.03
N ASN A 8 -11.69 -4.64 7.37
CA ASN A 8 -12.08 -6.04 7.48
C ASN A 8 -12.98 -6.41 6.30
N PHE A 9 -12.39 -6.87 5.20
CA PHE A 9 -13.13 -7.40 4.05
C PHE A 9 -13.47 -8.88 4.21
N ASP A 10 -12.52 -9.69 4.67
CA ASP A 10 -12.63 -11.16 4.64
C ASP A 10 -11.93 -11.84 5.83
N HIS A 11 -11.74 -11.10 6.91
CA HIS A 11 -11.11 -11.57 8.15
C HIS A 11 -9.62 -11.95 8.05
N ALA A 12 -8.92 -11.70 6.94
CA ALA A 12 -7.50 -12.02 6.80
C ALA A 12 -6.60 -11.40 7.90
N LEU A 13 -6.95 -10.19 8.35
CA LEU A 13 -6.23 -9.48 9.42
C LEU A 13 -6.70 -9.83 10.84
N ARG A 14 -7.83 -10.53 11.02
CA ARG A 14 -8.39 -10.85 12.34
C ARG A 14 -7.47 -11.70 13.23
N PRO A 15 -6.75 -12.70 12.72
CA PRO A 15 -5.84 -13.50 13.54
C PRO A 15 -4.58 -12.78 14.00
N GLN A 16 -4.30 -11.58 13.48
CA GLN A 16 -3.15 -10.77 13.89
C GLN A 16 -3.50 -10.04 15.20
N ASN A 17 -3.10 -10.64 16.33
CA ASN A 17 -3.40 -10.19 17.69
C ASN A 17 -2.97 -8.74 17.97
N TYR A 18 -1.87 -8.29 17.36
CA TYR A 18 -1.34 -6.94 17.55
C TYR A 18 -2.36 -5.87 17.18
N TRP A 19 -3.19 -6.11 16.17
CA TRP A 19 -4.16 -5.13 15.69
C TRP A 19 -5.49 -5.14 16.45
N GLN A 20 -5.69 -6.08 17.38
CA GLN A 20 -6.90 -6.14 18.22
C GLN A 20 -6.86 -5.14 19.41
N GLN A 21 -5.82 -4.32 19.49
CA GLN A 21 -5.68 -3.32 20.56
C GLN A 21 -6.74 -2.22 20.46
N PRO A 22 -7.26 -1.68 21.58
CA PRO A 22 -8.31 -0.66 21.57
C PRO A 22 -7.98 0.64 20.81
N ALA A 23 -6.69 0.94 20.62
CA ALA A 23 -6.23 2.12 19.89
C ALA A 23 -6.32 1.99 18.36
N VAL A 24 -6.53 0.77 17.86
CA VAL A 24 -6.68 0.46 16.43
C VAL A 24 -8.15 0.58 16.06
N GLU A 25 -8.44 1.37 15.02
CA GLU A 25 -9.81 1.52 14.51
C GLU A 25 -10.10 0.42 13.50
N TRP A 26 -11.18 -0.33 13.70
CA TRP A 26 -11.63 -1.35 12.75
C TRP A 26 -12.85 -0.86 11.98
N ILE A 27 -12.77 -0.92 10.65
CA ILE A 27 -13.90 -0.66 9.76
C ILE A 27 -14.31 -2.01 9.17
N ASP A 28 -15.52 -2.44 9.50
CA ASP A 28 -16.07 -3.66 8.93
C ASP A 28 -16.58 -3.39 7.51
N LEU A 29 -16.20 -4.26 6.57
CA LEU A 29 -16.55 -4.23 5.15
C LEU A 29 -17.03 -5.61 4.65
N THR A 30 -17.23 -6.56 5.57
CA THR A 30 -17.62 -7.94 5.28
C THR A 30 -19.02 -8.09 4.67
N ASP A 31 -19.87 -7.08 4.84
CA ASP A 31 -21.21 -7.02 4.24
C ASP A 31 -21.20 -6.51 2.79
N LEU A 32 -20.04 -6.08 2.27
CA LEU A 32 -19.92 -5.57 0.91
C LEU A 32 -19.63 -6.69 -0.09
N ASN A 33 -20.44 -6.75 -1.14
CA ASN A 33 -20.28 -7.70 -2.23
C ASN A 33 -19.55 -7.04 -3.42
N ARG A 34 -19.04 -7.85 -4.36
CA ARG A 34 -18.34 -7.37 -5.57
C ARG A 34 -17.16 -6.45 -5.24
N THR A 35 -16.29 -6.92 -4.34
CA THR A 35 -15.12 -6.20 -3.84
C THR A 35 -13.80 -6.96 -4.06
N ASN A 36 -13.82 -8.28 -4.27
CA ASN A 36 -12.60 -9.08 -4.34
C ASN A 36 -11.98 -9.04 -5.75
N GLY A 37 -10.83 -8.39 -5.90
CA GLY A 37 -10.07 -8.27 -7.16
C GLY A 37 -10.64 -7.22 -8.11
N TYR A 38 -11.95 -7.23 -8.31
CA TYR A 38 -12.70 -6.25 -9.09
C TYR A 38 -13.82 -5.66 -8.24
N CYS A 39 -13.73 -4.36 -7.99
CA CYS A 39 -14.68 -3.60 -7.20
C CYS A 39 -15.67 -2.88 -8.09
N ALA A 40 -16.96 -3.14 -7.91
CA ALA A 40 -18.00 -2.33 -8.52
C ALA A 40 -17.97 -0.90 -7.94
N MET A 41 -18.16 0.13 -8.78
CA MET A 41 -18.13 1.53 -8.33
C MET A 41 -19.11 1.84 -7.19
N GLU A 42 -20.24 1.14 -7.14
CA GLU A 42 -21.23 1.22 -6.06
C GLU A 42 -20.64 0.78 -4.71
N SER A 43 -19.92 -0.36 -4.70
CA SER A 43 -19.22 -0.87 -3.52
C SER A 43 -18.04 0.04 -3.15
N LEU A 44 -17.33 0.58 -4.14
CA LEU A 44 -16.25 1.54 -3.94
C LEU A 44 -16.74 2.82 -3.22
N GLU A 45 -17.93 3.31 -3.59
CA GLU A 45 -18.56 4.45 -2.94
C GLU A 45 -18.96 4.14 -1.49
N MET A 46 -19.43 2.92 -1.19
CA MET A 46 -19.68 2.49 0.19
C MET A 46 -18.39 2.43 1.01
N ILE A 47 -17.31 1.90 0.44
CA ILE A 47 -15.97 1.90 1.06
C ILE A 47 -15.52 3.33 1.35
N ARG A 48 -15.65 4.24 0.36
CA ARG A 48 -15.33 5.66 0.51
C ARG A 48 -16.08 6.31 1.67
N ARG A 49 -17.40 6.11 1.78
CA ARG A 49 -18.21 6.67 2.87
C ARG A 49 -17.76 6.18 4.25
N ARG A 50 -17.44 4.89 4.37
CA ARG A 50 -16.95 4.31 5.64
C ARG A 50 -15.57 4.85 5.99
N LEU A 51 -14.67 4.94 5.02
CA LEU A 51 -13.35 5.54 5.20
C LEU A 51 -13.43 7.03 5.57
N GLN A 52 -14.35 7.81 5.02
CA GLN A 52 -14.51 9.23 5.37
C GLN A 52 -14.75 9.45 6.87
N GLY A 53 -15.51 8.55 7.51
CA GLY A 53 -15.81 8.58 8.94
C GLY A 53 -14.69 8.13 9.87
N ARG A 54 -13.56 7.65 9.33
CA ARG A 54 -12.45 7.13 10.14
C ARG A 54 -11.78 8.21 10.97
N LYS A 55 -11.46 7.88 12.21
CA LYS A 55 -10.73 8.73 13.16
C LYS A 55 -9.22 8.68 12.88
N ASN A 56 -8.72 7.52 12.50
CA ASN A 56 -7.30 7.25 12.33
C ASN A 56 -6.89 7.36 10.85
N ARG A 57 -6.03 8.35 10.54
CA ARG A 57 -5.60 8.67 9.16
C ARG A 57 -4.08 8.55 8.95
N GLY A 58 -3.39 7.77 9.81
CA GLY A 58 -1.95 7.55 9.70
C GLY A 58 -1.62 6.43 8.71
N VAL A 59 -1.83 5.18 9.16
CA VAL A 59 -1.64 3.99 8.33
C VAL A 59 -2.95 3.19 8.24
N THR A 60 -3.30 2.72 7.05
CA THR A 60 -4.48 1.86 6.82
C THR A 60 -4.04 0.45 6.40
N LEU A 61 -4.43 -0.57 7.15
CA LEU A 61 -4.25 -1.97 6.74
C LEU A 61 -5.47 -2.42 5.94
N ILE A 62 -5.27 -2.74 4.66
CA ILE A 62 -6.34 -3.03 3.70
C ILE A 62 -6.73 -4.53 3.69
N GLY A 63 -5.77 -5.42 3.95
CA GLY A 63 -5.97 -6.88 3.89
C GLY A 63 -5.22 -7.50 2.72
N ARG A 64 -5.87 -8.40 1.96
CA ARG A 64 -5.29 -9.06 0.78
C ARG A 64 -4.95 -8.08 -0.33
N GLY A 65 -4.04 -8.45 -1.23
CA GLY A 65 -3.66 -7.64 -2.40
C GLY A 65 -4.82 -7.41 -3.37
N SER A 66 -5.81 -8.32 -3.37
CA SER A 66 -7.03 -8.16 -4.18
C SER A 66 -7.90 -6.94 -3.83
N TYR A 67 -7.62 -6.25 -2.73
CA TYR A 67 -8.28 -5.01 -2.31
C TYR A 67 -7.39 -3.76 -2.48
N HIS A 68 -6.22 -3.86 -3.11
CA HIS A 68 -5.27 -2.74 -3.22
C HIS A 68 -5.85 -1.49 -3.90
N TYR A 69 -6.90 -1.64 -4.72
CA TYR A 69 -7.66 -0.52 -5.26
C TYR A 69 -8.24 0.43 -4.19
N VAL A 70 -8.31 0.03 -2.92
CA VAL A 70 -8.69 0.93 -1.82
C VAL A 70 -7.69 2.07 -1.66
N SER A 71 -6.43 1.88 -2.06
CA SER A 71 -5.41 2.93 -2.04
C SER A 71 -5.81 4.10 -2.93
N TYR A 72 -6.48 3.89 -4.08
CA TYR A 72 -7.11 4.95 -4.88
C TYR A 72 -8.07 5.81 -4.04
N VAL A 73 -8.92 5.17 -3.22
CA VAL A 73 -9.88 5.88 -2.36
C VAL A 73 -9.13 6.73 -1.33
N LEU A 74 -8.12 6.17 -0.69
CA LEU A 74 -7.31 6.87 0.32
C LEU A 74 -6.58 8.08 -0.27
N ILE A 75 -5.92 7.92 -1.42
CA ILE A 75 -5.15 9.01 -2.03
C ILE A 75 -6.03 10.07 -2.71
N SER A 76 -7.26 9.73 -3.11
CA SER A 76 -8.23 10.70 -3.65
C SER A 76 -8.66 11.78 -2.64
N GLU A 77 -8.43 11.54 -1.35
CA GLU A 77 -8.68 12.49 -0.28
C GLU A 77 -7.64 13.62 -0.26
N ILE A 78 -6.47 13.44 -0.89
CA ILE A 78 -5.35 14.38 -0.85
C ILE A 78 -5.63 15.57 -1.76
N LYS A 79 -5.75 16.76 -1.16
CA LYS A 79 -6.13 18.01 -1.87
C LYS A 79 -4.96 18.89 -2.30
N ARG A 80 -3.73 18.47 -2.03
CA ARG A 80 -2.49 19.17 -2.41
C ARG A 80 -1.64 18.28 -3.31
N PRO A 81 -0.78 18.84 -4.18
CA PRO A 81 0.17 18.06 -4.97
C PRO A 81 0.99 17.10 -4.11
N PHE A 82 1.08 15.85 -4.52
CA PHE A 82 1.81 14.80 -3.81
C PHE A 82 2.47 13.80 -4.77
N THR A 83 3.45 13.08 -4.24
CA THR A 83 4.09 11.93 -4.88
C THR A 83 3.64 10.66 -4.15
N LEU A 84 3.33 9.62 -4.91
CA LEU A 84 3.10 8.27 -4.40
C LEU A 84 4.41 7.48 -4.47
N LEU A 85 4.89 7.01 -3.31
CA LEU A 85 5.87 5.92 -3.24
C LEU A 85 5.10 4.61 -3.15
N LEU A 86 5.19 3.80 -4.20
CA LEU A 86 4.48 2.53 -4.34
C LEU A 86 5.50 1.39 -4.32
N PHE A 87 5.46 0.56 -3.28
CA PHE A 87 6.22 -0.68 -3.21
C PHE A 87 5.30 -1.82 -3.60
N ASP A 88 5.59 -2.46 -4.72
CA ASP A 88 4.70 -3.44 -5.34
C ASP A 88 5.46 -4.30 -6.34
N HIS A 89 5.16 -5.59 -6.40
CA HIS A 89 5.70 -6.47 -7.43
C HIS A 89 5.01 -6.26 -8.78
N HIS A 90 3.78 -5.75 -8.75
CA HIS A 90 2.93 -5.44 -9.91
C HIS A 90 2.81 -3.92 -10.09
N PRO A 91 2.68 -3.43 -11.34
CA PRO A 91 2.57 -2.00 -11.57
C PRO A 91 1.17 -1.45 -11.29
N ASP A 92 0.14 -2.30 -11.26
CA ASP A 92 -1.27 -1.92 -11.11
C ASP A 92 -1.75 -0.86 -12.11
N MET A 93 -1.14 -0.88 -13.31
CA MET A 93 -1.40 0.04 -14.40
C MET A 93 -2.16 -0.57 -15.58
N MET A 94 -2.85 -1.70 -15.39
CA MET A 94 -3.70 -2.28 -16.42
C MET A 94 -4.98 -1.44 -16.62
N GLU A 95 -5.60 -1.56 -17.79
CA GLU A 95 -6.93 -1.00 -18.00
C GLU A 95 -7.97 -1.74 -17.15
N ALA A 96 -8.88 -0.97 -16.55
CA ALA A 96 -10.04 -1.55 -15.89
C ALA A 96 -10.90 -2.33 -16.90
N PRO A 97 -11.60 -3.41 -16.49
CA PRO A 97 -12.41 -4.22 -17.40
C PRO A 97 -13.63 -3.47 -17.98
N GLY A 98 -13.93 -2.29 -17.45
CA GLY A 98 -15.00 -1.40 -17.91
C GLY A 98 -15.13 -0.18 -17.00
N PRO A 99 -15.95 0.83 -17.37
CA PRO A 99 -16.09 2.09 -16.63
C PRO A 99 -16.70 1.93 -15.24
N ASP A 100 -17.43 0.84 -15.00
CA ASP A 100 -18.16 0.60 -13.74
C ASP A 100 -17.34 -0.19 -12.70
N HIS A 101 -16.05 -0.43 -12.96
CA HIS A 101 -15.18 -1.22 -12.10
C HIS A 101 -13.80 -0.59 -11.93
N ILE A 102 -13.20 -0.83 -10.76
CA ILE A 102 -11.77 -0.64 -10.49
C ILE A 102 -11.22 -1.97 -9.97
N SER A 103 -10.00 -2.34 -10.33
CA SER A 103 -9.37 -3.56 -9.86
C SER A 103 -8.07 -3.28 -9.10
N CYS A 104 -7.58 -4.28 -8.36
CA CYS A 104 -6.22 -4.21 -7.83
C CYS A 104 -5.22 -3.96 -8.97
N GLY A 105 -5.37 -4.61 -10.13
CA GLY A 105 -4.47 -4.37 -11.26
C GLY A 105 -4.63 -3.04 -12.02
N SER A 106 -5.62 -2.19 -11.72
CA SER A 106 -5.93 -0.99 -12.53
C SER A 106 -5.89 0.33 -11.77
N TRP A 107 -5.75 0.30 -10.44
CA TRP A 107 -6.01 1.49 -9.62
C TRP A 107 -4.96 2.58 -9.80
N VAL A 108 -3.71 2.23 -10.11
CA VAL A 108 -2.65 3.22 -10.35
C VAL A 108 -2.90 3.96 -11.64
N LEU A 109 -3.25 3.23 -12.72
CA LEU A 109 -3.60 3.87 -13.99
C LEU A 109 -4.79 4.81 -13.81
N GLN A 110 -5.84 4.35 -13.12
CA GLN A 110 -7.01 5.17 -12.84
C GLN A 110 -6.68 6.39 -11.97
N ALA A 111 -5.86 6.23 -10.92
CA ALA A 111 -5.40 7.35 -10.10
C ALA A 111 -4.63 8.40 -10.93
N MET A 112 -3.77 7.96 -11.84
CA MET A 112 -2.96 8.84 -12.70
C MET A 112 -3.80 9.65 -13.68
N GLN A 113 -4.94 9.09 -14.11
CA GLN A 113 -5.92 9.73 -14.97
C GLN A 113 -6.84 10.70 -14.19
N ASP A 114 -7.37 10.25 -13.05
CA ASP A 114 -8.44 10.94 -12.33
C ASP A 114 -7.92 12.02 -11.35
N LEU A 115 -6.72 11.85 -10.79
CA LEU A 115 -6.26 12.64 -9.66
C LEU A 115 -5.22 13.70 -10.10
N PRO A 116 -5.62 14.97 -10.30
CA PRO A 116 -4.69 16.01 -10.75
C PRO A 116 -3.61 16.35 -9.71
N ASN A 117 -3.84 16.01 -8.44
CA ASN A 117 -2.88 16.21 -7.36
C ASN A 117 -1.82 15.11 -7.27
N LEU A 118 -2.05 13.94 -7.85
CA LEU A 118 -1.04 12.88 -7.93
C LEU A 118 -0.04 13.28 -9.01
N ARG A 119 1.09 13.89 -8.63
CA ARG A 119 2.05 14.44 -9.61
C ARG A 119 2.98 13.39 -10.17
N LYS A 120 3.40 12.46 -9.32
CA LYS A 120 4.37 11.41 -9.65
C LYS A 120 4.02 10.13 -8.91
N VAL A 121 4.22 9.00 -9.56
CA VAL A 121 4.31 7.68 -8.95
C VAL A 121 5.75 7.21 -9.10
N ILE A 122 6.34 6.77 -8.00
CA ILE A 122 7.62 6.07 -7.99
C ILE A 122 7.28 4.65 -7.58
N LEU A 123 7.38 3.71 -8.52
CA LEU A 123 7.08 2.29 -8.36
C LEU A 123 8.39 1.54 -8.09
N ILE A 124 8.46 0.83 -6.97
CA ILE A 124 9.66 0.16 -6.49
C ILE A 124 9.38 -1.34 -6.35
N GLY A 125 10.23 -2.16 -6.98
CA GLY A 125 10.22 -3.62 -6.84
C GLY A 125 9.35 -4.38 -7.85
N ALA A 126 8.82 -3.68 -8.85
CA ALA A 126 8.09 -4.31 -9.93
C ALA A 126 8.97 -5.30 -10.69
N ALA A 127 8.42 -6.45 -11.08
CA ALA A 127 9.16 -7.40 -11.92
C ALA A 127 9.60 -6.71 -13.23
N ASP A 128 10.82 -6.99 -13.69
CA ASP A 128 11.41 -6.34 -14.87
C ASP A 128 10.51 -6.39 -16.11
N ARG A 129 9.83 -7.53 -16.33
CA ARG A 129 8.87 -7.72 -17.44
C ARG A 129 7.73 -6.69 -17.43
N TRP A 130 7.28 -6.27 -16.25
CA TRP A 130 6.17 -5.33 -16.09
C TRP A 130 6.60 -3.88 -16.26
N ALA A 131 7.87 -3.55 -15.98
CA ALA A 131 8.40 -2.21 -16.15
C ALA A 131 8.35 -1.75 -17.62
N GLU A 132 8.46 -2.69 -18.57
CA GLU A 132 8.36 -2.42 -20.00
C GLU A 132 6.93 -2.09 -20.47
N GLU A 133 5.92 -2.56 -19.72
CA GLU A 133 4.48 -2.43 -20.05
C GLU A 133 3.86 -1.10 -19.61
N ILE A 134 4.60 -0.25 -18.88
CA ILE A 134 4.12 1.07 -18.47
C ILE A 134 3.75 1.91 -19.70
N PRO A 135 2.50 2.41 -19.81
CA PRO A 135 2.06 3.13 -20.99
C PRO A 135 2.92 4.37 -21.26
N LEU A 136 3.28 4.57 -22.53
CA LEU A 136 4.20 5.63 -22.96
C LEU A 136 3.77 7.03 -22.50
N SER A 137 2.46 7.29 -22.45
CA SER A 137 1.87 8.56 -21.99
C SER A 137 2.18 8.89 -20.52
N PHE A 138 2.49 7.89 -19.70
CA PHE A 138 2.74 8.06 -18.27
C PHE A 138 4.21 8.01 -17.87
N ARG A 139 5.14 7.69 -18.77
CA ARG A 139 6.59 7.55 -18.45
C ARG A 139 7.24 8.78 -17.81
N ASN A 140 6.72 9.99 -18.06
CA ASN A 140 7.23 11.21 -17.41
C ASN A 140 6.73 11.36 -15.96
N ARG A 141 5.59 10.75 -15.63
CA ARG A 141 4.96 10.83 -14.31
C ARG A 141 5.07 9.53 -13.50
N VAL A 142 5.50 8.43 -14.10
CA VAL A 142 5.73 7.15 -13.45
C VAL A 142 7.20 6.77 -13.65
N LYS A 143 7.94 6.67 -12.55
CA LYS A 143 9.32 6.17 -12.53
C LYS A 143 9.31 4.79 -11.91
N VAL A 144 9.85 3.80 -12.62
CA VAL A 144 9.94 2.42 -12.13
C VAL A 144 11.38 2.10 -11.76
N TYR A 145 11.56 1.52 -10.57
CA TYR A 145 12.77 0.87 -10.10
C TYR A 145 12.48 -0.63 -10.03
N PRO A 146 12.81 -1.39 -11.09
CA PRO A 146 12.48 -2.81 -11.15
C PRO A 146 13.31 -3.62 -10.15
N GLU A 147 12.90 -4.86 -9.93
CA GLU A 147 13.55 -5.78 -8.99
C GLU A 147 15.06 -5.95 -9.25
N SER A 148 15.50 -6.01 -10.51
CA SER A 148 16.93 -6.08 -10.87
C SER A 148 17.77 -4.94 -10.27
N VAL A 149 17.26 -3.70 -10.30
CA VAL A 149 17.94 -2.53 -9.74
C VAL A 149 18.03 -2.63 -8.21
N LEU A 150 17.05 -3.26 -7.56
CA LEU A 150 17.08 -3.46 -6.11
C LEU A 150 18.17 -4.44 -5.68
N GLN A 151 18.45 -5.45 -6.52
CA GLN A 151 19.52 -6.42 -6.27
C GLN A 151 20.91 -5.79 -6.41
N GLU A 152 21.05 -4.72 -7.19
CA GLU A 152 22.28 -3.95 -7.37
C GLU A 152 22.53 -2.94 -6.23
N GLY A 153 21.53 -2.66 -5.40
CA GLY A 153 21.65 -1.80 -4.22
C GLY A 153 21.16 -0.37 -4.46
N LEU A 154 19.86 -0.21 -4.66
CA LEU A 154 19.18 1.08 -4.76
C LEU A 154 19.38 1.93 -3.49
N ASP A 155 19.89 3.16 -3.64
CA ASP A 155 19.93 4.14 -2.56
C ASP A 155 18.60 4.94 -2.52
N GLY A 156 18.03 5.12 -1.33
CA GLY A 156 16.82 5.93 -1.16
C GLY A 156 17.01 7.40 -1.55
N ARG A 157 18.25 7.90 -1.66
CA ARG A 157 18.55 9.23 -2.20
C ARG A 157 18.18 9.35 -3.67
N GLU A 158 18.34 8.29 -4.45
CA GLU A 158 17.90 8.27 -5.85
C GLU A 158 16.38 8.43 -5.96
N LEU A 159 15.64 7.84 -5.01
CA LEU A 159 14.20 8.04 -4.91
C LEU A 159 13.85 9.50 -4.55
N ALA A 160 14.59 10.10 -3.60
CA ALA A 160 14.35 11.48 -3.18
C ALA A 160 14.49 12.49 -4.34
N GLU A 161 15.46 12.31 -5.24
CA GLU A 161 15.69 13.18 -6.40
C GLU A 161 14.50 13.22 -7.39
N GLU A 162 13.69 12.16 -7.41
CA GLU A 162 12.48 12.05 -8.23
C GLU A 162 11.26 12.73 -7.58
N ILE A 163 11.30 13.01 -6.27
CA ILE A 163 10.18 13.60 -5.52
C ILE A 163 10.22 15.13 -5.66
N ARG A 164 9.28 15.67 -6.46
CA ARG A 164 9.15 17.11 -6.71
C ARG A 164 7.99 17.78 -5.96
N THR A 165 7.44 17.11 -4.96
CA THR A 165 6.30 17.60 -4.18
C THR A 165 6.63 17.62 -2.69
N ASP A 166 5.95 18.49 -1.93
CA ASP A 166 6.13 18.57 -0.47
C ASP A 166 5.60 17.32 0.25
N LEU A 167 4.62 16.64 -0.35
CA LEU A 167 3.83 15.60 0.29
C LEU A 167 4.10 14.25 -0.35
N VAL A 168 4.33 13.25 0.49
CA VAL A 168 4.50 11.86 0.06
C VAL A 168 3.45 10.98 0.73
N TYR A 169 2.80 10.14 -0.08
CA TYR A 169 1.99 9.05 0.40
C TYR A 169 2.69 7.73 0.10
N ILE A 170 2.68 6.78 1.04
CA ILE A 170 3.39 5.50 0.92
C ILE A 170 2.37 4.36 0.85
N SER A 171 2.37 3.59 -0.23
CA SER A 171 1.58 2.37 -0.36
C SER A 171 2.50 1.17 -0.51
N VAL A 172 2.22 0.09 0.20
CA VAL A 172 3.00 -1.15 0.14
C VAL A 172 2.06 -2.33 -0.07
N ASP A 173 2.09 -2.91 -1.27
CA ASP A 173 1.70 -4.31 -1.40
C ASP A 173 2.86 -5.18 -0.91
N LYS A 174 2.56 -6.11 -0.02
CA LYS A 174 3.56 -7.03 0.54
C LYS A 174 4.04 -8.06 -0.47
N ASP A 175 3.42 -8.16 -1.64
CA ASP A 175 3.91 -9.04 -2.69
C ASP A 175 5.30 -8.63 -3.20
N VAL A 176 5.70 -7.37 -3.04
CA VAL A 176 7.07 -6.91 -3.32
C VAL A 176 8.13 -7.61 -2.46
N LEU A 177 7.73 -8.16 -1.31
CA LEU A 177 8.62 -8.77 -0.33
C LEU A 177 8.95 -10.23 -0.68
N ASP A 178 10.13 -10.67 -0.26
CA ASP A 178 10.53 -12.07 -0.31
C ASP A 178 9.57 -12.96 0.51
N ARG A 179 9.36 -14.21 0.05
CA ARG A 179 8.51 -15.21 0.72
C ARG A 179 8.92 -15.53 2.17
N ARG A 180 10.16 -15.21 2.55
CA ARG A 180 10.67 -15.31 3.92
C ARG A 180 10.26 -14.16 4.83
N GLU A 181 9.73 -13.07 4.27
CA GLU A 181 9.35 -11.82 4.95
C GLU A 181 7.83 -11.58 4.96
N ALA A 182 7.10 -12.12 3.98
CA ALA A 182 5.64 -12.16 3.94
C ALA A 182 5.13 -13.34 3.10
N VAL A 183 3.89 -13.77 3.34
CA VAL A 183 3.14 -14.73 2.52
C VAL A 183 1.91 -14.03 1.95
N THR A 184 1.83 -13.93 0.63
CA THR A 184 0.70 -13.34 -0.10
C THR A 184 -0.01 -14.37 -0.98
N ASP A 185 -1.13 -13.98 -1.59
CA ASP A 185 -1.85 -14.76 -2.61
C ASP A 185 -1.43 -14.47 -4.06
N TRP A 186 -0.38 -13.67 -4.26
CA TRP A 186 0.19 -13.31 -5.55
C TRP A 186 1.61 -13.85 -5.70
N ASP A 187 2.18 -13.80 -6.92
CA ASP A 187 3.63 -13.96 -7.04
C ASP A 187 4.36 -12.82 -6.33
N GLN A 188 5.56 -13.12 -5.84
CA GLN A 188 6.27 -12.27 -4.91
C GLN A 188 7.66 -11.90 -5.45
N GLY A 189 8.10 -10.70 -5.12
CA GLY A 189 9.45 -10.20 -5.35
C GLY A 189 10.45 -10.71 -4.31
N SER A 190 11.54 -9.97 -4.13
CA SER A 190 12.69 -10.36 -3.30
C SER A 190 13.08 -9.35 -2.22
N MET A 191 12.28 -8.30 -1.99
CA MET A 191 12.65 -7.27 -1.02
C MET A 191 12.58 -7.79 0.42
N ALA A 192 13.53 -7.35 1.24
CA ALA A 192 13.42 -7.45 2.69
C ALA A 192 12.55 -6.32 3.24
N VAL A 193 11.83 -6.58 4.35
CA VAL A 193 11.08 -5.53 5.07
C VAL A 193 11.99 -4.36 5.48
N GLN A 194 13.26 -4.64 5.80
CA GLN A 194 14.21 -3.59 6.17
C GLN A 194 14.54 -2.69 4.97
N GLN A 195 14.67 -3.23 3.76
CA GLN A 195 14.91 -2.41 2.56
C GLN A 195 13.75 -1.45 2.30
N VAL A 196 12.51 -1.89 2.45
CA VAL A 196 11.33 -1.01 2.32
C VAL A 196 11.40 0.14 3.33
N ILE A 197 11.76 -0.16 4.60
CA ILE A 197 11.87 0.85 5.66
C ILE A 197 12.99 1.85 5.35
N ASP A 198 14.19 1.38 5.01
CA ASP A 198 15.35 2.23 4.75
C ASP A 198 15.12 3.16 3.54
N LEU A 199 14.49 2.64 2.49
CA LEU A 199 14.10 3.41 1.32
C LEU A 199 13.02 4.45 1.67
N CYS A 200 12.01 4.09 2.46
CA CYS A 200 11.00 5.05 2.92
C CYS A 200 11.61 6.17 3.75
N GLU A 201 12.49 5.85 4.71
CA GLU A 201 13.10 6.82 5.61
C GLU A 201 13.98 7.80 4.85
N THR A 202 14.86 7.28 3.97
CA THR A 202 15.80 8.10 3.19
C THR A 202 15.08 8.91 2.11
N ALA A 203 14.19 8.29 1.33
CA ALA A 203 13.48 8.98 0.24
C ALA A 203 12.60 10.12 0.74
N THR A 204 12.11 10.03 1.97
CA THR A 204 11.20 11.04 2.54
C THR A 204 11.88 11.99 3.51
N GLU A 205 13.22 12.05 3.54
CA GLU A 205 13.99 12.88 4.47
C GLU A 205 13.56 14.37 4.45
N ASP A 206 13.32 14.90 3.25
CA ASP A 206 12.93 16.31 3.04
C ASP A 206 11.44 16.49 2.67
N HIS A 207 10.65 15.41 2.68
CA HIS A 207 9.26 15.40 2.20
C HIS A 207 8.29 14.95 3.28
N GLN A 208 7.20 15.67 3.50
CA GLN A 208 6.22 15.32 4.51
C GLN A 208 5.44 14.05 4.13
N VAL A 209 5.56 13.00 4.93
CA VAL A 209 4.72 11.81 4.83
C VAL A 209 3.34 12.13 5.39
N ILE A 210 2.32 12.02 4.54
CA ILE A 210 0.94 12.37 4.89
C ILE A 210 0.08 11.18 5.30
N GLY A 211 0.54 9.96 5.00
CA GLY A 211 -0.08 8.72 5.41
C GLY A 211 0.49 7.54 4.63
N GLY A 212 -0.05 6.36 4.89
CA GLY A 212 0.21 5.20 4.06
C GLY A 212 -0.78 4.06 4.23
N ASP A 213 -0.64 3.04 3.40
CA ASP A 213 -1.41 1.81 3.49
C ASP A 213 -0.59 0.57 3.19
N LEU A 214 -1.03 -0.56 3.76
CA LEU A 214 -0.42 -1.87 3.57
C LEU A 214 -1.48 -2.90 3.15
N CYS A 215 -1.21 -3.68 2.11
CA CYS A 215 -2.02 -4.82 1.65
C CYS A 215 -1.15 -6.07 1.43
N GLY A 216 -1.62 -7.08 0.69
CA GLY A 216 -0.88 -8.33 0.47
C GLY A 216 -0.97 -9.37 1.60
N GLU A 217 -2.08 -9.48 2.31
CA GLU A 217 -2.31 -10.63 3.21
C GLU A 217 -2.57 -11.93 2.45
N GLN A 218 -2.18 -13.07 3.04
CA GLN A 218 -2.66 -14.38 2.58
C GLN A 218 -4.13 -14.61 2.98
N PRO A 219 -4.88 -15.46 2.25
CA PRO A 219 -6.24 -15.82 2.61
C PRO A 219 -6.27 -16.61 3.91
N VAL A 220 -7.26 -16.32 4.76
CA VAL A 220 -7.48 -17.05 6.00
C VAL A 220 -8.87 -17.68 5.98
N SER A 221 -8.95 -18.96 6.32
CA SER A 221 -10.19 -19.65 6.66
C SER A 221 -10.05 -20.35 8.00
N PRO A 222 -11.14 -20.72 8.71
CA PRO A 222 -11.05 -21.44 9.97
C PRO A 222 -10.22 -22.74 9.88
N VAL A 223 -10.29 -23.43 8.74
CA VAL A 223 -9.50 -24.64 8.47
C VAL A 223 -8.02 -24.29 8.25
N LEU A 224 -7.74 -23.28 7.43
CA LEU A 224 -6.37 -22.85 7.15
C LEU A 224 -5.68 -22.31 8.40
N ALA A 225 -6.38 -21.53 9.23
CA ALA A 225 -5.86 -20.99 10.49
C ALA A 225 -5.42 -22.07 11.49
N CYS A 226 -5.87 -23.32 11.34
CA CYS A 226 -5.40 -24.45 12.15
C CYS A 226 -4.13 -25.10 11.62
N GLN A 227 -3.75 -24.85 10.37
CA GLN A 227 -2.55 -25.41 9.75
C GLN A 227 -1.29 -24.65 10.19
N PRO A 228 -0.21 -25.35 10.60
CA PRO A 228 1.03 -24.72 11.05
C PRO A 228 1.63 -23.73 10.05
N ALA A 229 1.64 -24.06 8.76
CA ALA A 229 2.18 -23.20 7.70
C ALA A 229 1.39 -21.89 7.56
N SER A 230 0.04 -21.96 7.59
CA SER A 230 -0.80 -20.76 7.55
C SER A 230 -0.60 -19.89 8.79
N ARG A 231 -0.53 -20.48 9.99
CA ARG A 231 -0.20 -19.74 11.23
C ARG A 231 1.14 -19.03 11.14
N GLN A 232 2.16 -19.70 10.60
CA GLN A 232 3.47 -19.09 10.39
C GLN A 232 3.39 -17.91 9.42
N GLY A 233 2.67 -18.04 8.30
CA GLY A 233 2.44 -16.94 7.37
C GLY A 233 1.71 -15.75 8.00
N ILE A 234 0.69 -16.00 8.86
CA ILE A 234 -0.03 -14.95 9.59
C ILE A 234 0.93 -14.17 10.49
N LEU A 235 1.77 -14.87 11.25
CA LEU A 235 2.74 -14.25 12.15
C LEU A 235 3.82 -13.48 11.38
N LEU A 236 4.21 -13.98 10.21
CA LEU A 236 5.18 -13.34 9.35
C LEU A 236 4.61 -12.02 8.78
N ASN A 237 3.40 -12.06 8.23
CA ASN A 237 2.70 -10.88 7.74
C ASN A 237 2.43 -9.86 8.86
N GLU A 238 2.03 -10.31 10.05
CA GLU A 238 1.84 -9.45 11.21
C GLU A 238 3.14 -8.71 11.56
N ARG A 239 4.27 -9.41 11.57
CA ARG A 239 5.58 -8.81 11.83
C ARG A 239 5.94 -7.77 10.77
N ALA A 240 5.73 -8.07 9.49
CA ALA A 240 5.96 -7.13 8.40
C ALA A 240 5.09 -5.87 8.55
N ASN A 241 3.78 -6.04 8.74
CA ASN A 241 2.84 -4.93 8.95
C ASN A 241 3.27 -4.05 10.13
N ILE A 242 3.64 -4.66 11.27
CA ILE A 242 4.04 -3.92 12.46
C ILE A 242 5.28 -3.07 12.19
N ARG A 243 6.30 -3.65 11.56
CA ARG A 243 7.56 -2.95 11.30
C ARG A 243 7.37 -1.79 10.34
N ILE A 244 6.70 -2.04 9.21
CA ILE A 244 6.48 -1.01 8.17
C ILE A 244 5.55 0.09 8.70
N ALA A 245 4.42 -0.27 9.32
CA ALA A 245 3.50 0.72 9.88
C ALA A 245 4.16 1.58 10.97
N LYS A 246 5.01 0.97 11.82
CA LYS A 246 5.78 1.72 12.83
C LYS A 246 6.73 2.72 12.19
N ALA A 247 7.47 2.32 11.15
CA ALA A 247 8.40 3.20 10.45
C ALA A 247 7.66 4.41 9.84
N ILE A 248 6.58 4.16 9.09
CA ILE A 248 5.75 5.23 8.49
C ILE A 248 5.22 6.17 9.58
N LEU A 249 4.61 5.64 10.64
CA LEU A 249 4.05 6.46 11.73
C LEU A 249 5.14 7.23 12.51
N HIS A 250 6.34 6.65 12.66
CA HIS A 250 7.46 7.30 13.29
C HIS A 250 7.92 8.51 12.47
N ARG A 251 8.07 8.33 11.16
CA ARG A 251 8.43 9.39 10.22
C ARG A 251 7.43 10.55 10.25
N MET A 252 6.13 10.24 10.17
CA MET A 252 5.06 11.24 10.28
C MET A 252 5.14 12.05 11.60
N LYS A 253 5.50 11.39 12.71
CA LYS A 253 5.61 12.04 14.02
C LYS A 253 6.82 12.97 14.09
N GLN A 254 7.99 12.54 13.60
CA GLN A 254 9.19 13.36 13.57
C GLN A 254 8.96 14.66 12.79
N GLN A 255 8.35 14.56 11.60
CA GLN A 255 8.08 15.70 10.73
C GLN A 255 7.03 16.67 11.30
N SER A 256 6.13 16.17 12.15
CA SER A 256 5.18 17.03 12.88
C SER A 256 5.87 17.83 13.99
N ALA A 257 6.92 17.27 14.62
CA ALA A 257 7.66 17.93 15.68
C ALA A 257 8.60 19.03 15.15
N SER A 258 9.27 18.79 14.01
CA SER A 258 10.20 19.76 13.40
C SER A 258 9.52 21.01 12.82
N LYS A 259 8.19 21.03 12.69
CA LYS A 259 7.41 22.21 12.24
C LYS A 259 7.00 23.14 13.36
N VAL A 260 7.23 22.75 14.63
CA VAL A 260 6.83 23.50 15.83
C VAL A 260 8.04 24.16 16.53
N SER A 261 9.26 23.81 16.12
CA SER A 261 10.53 24.43 16.51
C SER A 261 10.97 25.49 15.52
#